data_AF-A0A812PAQ3-F1
#
_entry.id   AF-A0A812PAQ3-F1
#
_cell.length_a   1.000
_cell.length_b   1.000
_cell.length_c   1.000
_cell.angle_alpha   90.00
_cell.angle_beta   90.00
_cell.angle_gamma   90.00
#
_symmetry.space_group_name_H-M   'P 1'
#
loop_
_entity.id
_entity.type
_entity.pdbx_description
1 polymer ?
#
loop_
_entity_poly.entity_id
_entity_poly.type
_entity_poly.pdbx_seq_one_letter_code
_entity_poly.pdbx_strand_id
1 'polypeptide(L)'
;VEADVHRAMVSVLDSEAHFERKAKEAGITDPNVVVSDPDASNKQKMPEAERDVRLENLKRSLPGITIEGHLEPARCLLDAVARIEASNQIVYLAPEKCVSRLYEVAQAKPITKQVDIEASKLVIKEATDPAEAPTHGAMAVFDAFRRRGLALCFANLIHWPNYEGYLNTLFNHLRREAKPGYLRCTIRQLVEADRLCWSRLIEKNVKPRPSPGDPLPLDSESYEVSFELMPLPQQPPKRKESWPDRPSKAAKGNAKGQGQGKGKGRGKSAS
;
A
#
# COMPACT_ATOMS: atom_id res chain seq x y z
N VAL A 1 -2.67 -14.86 31.05
CA VAL A 1 -1.81 -14.00 31.90
C VAL A 1 -0.54 -14.74 32.31
N GLU A 2 -0.59 -15.73 33.20
CA GLU A 2 0.62 -16.44 33.68
C GLU A 2 1.35 -17.24 32.56
N ALA A 3 0.59 -17.87 31.66
CA ALA A 3 1.13 -18.57 30.49
C ALA A 3 1.77 -17.62 29.45
N ASP A 4 1.29 -16.38 29.35
CA ASP A 4 1.79 -15.39 28.39
C ASP A 4 3.10 -14.76 28.90
N VAL A 5 3.20 -14.54 30.21
CA VAL A 5 4.44 -14.10 30.87
C VAL A 5 5.52 -15.17 30.76
N HIS A 6 5.17 -16.44 30.97
CA HIS A 6 6.11 -17.56 30.79
C HIS A 6 6.59 -17.67 29.34
N ARG A 7 5.70 -17.49 28.35
CA ARG A 7 6.06 -17.52 26.92
C ARG A 7 6.96 -16.34 26.52
N ALA A 8 6.71 -15.16 27.07
CA ALA A 8 7.55 -13.99 26.88
C ALA A 8 8.94 -14.16 27.52
N MET A 9 9.00 -14.70 28.75
CA MET A 9 10.28 -15.00 29.42
C MET A 9 11.09 -16.05 28.67
N VAL A 10 10.46 -17.13 28.19
CA VAL A 10 11.12 -18.15 27.35
C VAL A 10 11.62 -17.54 26.04
N SER A 11 10.85 -16.66 25.40
CA SER A 11 11.28 -15.95 24.19
C SER A 11 12.47 -15.00 24.43
N VAL A 12 12.55 -14.37 25.60
CA VAL A 12 13.67 -13.50 25.98
C VAL A 12 14.92 -14.34 26.28
N LEU A 13 14.78 -15.45 27.02
CA LEU A 13 15.87 -16.37 27.31
C LEU A 13 16.41 -17.06 26.05
N ASP A 14 15.54 -17.45 25.11
CA ASP A 14 15.96 -18.00 23.82
C ASP A 14 16.72 -16.95 23.00
N SER A 15 16.37 -15.66 23.12
CA SER A 15 17.10 -14.58 22.46
C SER A 15 18.47 -14.29 23.09
N GLU A 16 18.60 -14.42 24.42
CA GLU A 16 19.89 -14.30 25.13
C GLU A 16 20.81 -15.49 24.84
N ALA A 17 20.30 -16.72 24.89
CA ALA A 17 21.09 -17.92 24.57
C ALA A 17 21.50 -17.94 23.10
N HIS A 18 20.65 -17.47 22.20
CA HIS A 18 20.99 -17.28 20.79
C HIS A 18 22.05 -16.18 20.61
N PHE A 19 21.99 -15.09 21.39
CA PHE A 19 22.99 -14.02 21.42
C PHE A 19 24.36 -14.52 21.89
N GLU A 20 24.42 -15.29 22.99
CA GLU A 20 25.67 -15.87 23.50
C GLU A 20 26.29 -16.88 22.54
N ARG A 21 25.47 -17.73 21.89
CA ARG A 21 25.95 -18.68 20.88
C ARG A 21 26.54 -17.95 19.66
N LYS A 22 25.86 -16.92 19.17
CA LYS A 22 26.31 -16.16 18.00
C LYS A 22 27.57 -15.33 18.29
N ALA A 23 27.71 -14.81 19.52
CA ALA A 23 28.91 -14.12 19.99
C ALA A 23 30.12 -15.06 20.09
N LYS A 24 29.91 -16.29 20.57
CA LYS A 24 30.95 -17.34 20.61
C LYS A 24 31.35 -17.83 19.22
N GLU A 25 30.39 -18.02 18.31
CA GLU A 25 30.65 -18.45 16.93
C GLU A 25 31.42 -17.38 16.11
N ALA A 26 31.23 -16.10 16.45
CA ALA A 26 31.96 -14.98 15.86
C ALA A 26 33.37 -14.73 16.45
N GLY A 27 33.83 -15.54 17.41
CA GLY A 27 35.20 -15.46 17.95
C GLY A 27 35.53 -14.19 18.75
N ILE A 28 34.53 -13.50 19.30
CA ILE A 28 34.72 -12.28 20.10
C ILE A 28 34.98 -12.68 21.55
N THR A 29 36.25 -12.70 21.97
CA THR A 29 36.65 -13.02 23.35
C THR A 29 36.78 -11.82 24.29
N ASP A 30 36.68 -10.58 23.78
CA ASP A 30 36.72 -9.36 24.60
C ASP A 30 35.66 -8.34 24.14
N PRO A 31 34.71 -7.91 25.01
CA PRO A 31 33.65 -7.01 24.63
C PRO A 31 34.12 -5.55 24.68
N ASN A 32 34.90 -5.09 23.70
CA ASN A 32 34.78 -3.69 23.30
C ASN A 32 33.60 -3.56 22.33
N VAL A 33 32.41 -3.79 22.89
CA VAL A 33 31.13 -3.50 22.22
C VAL A 33 31.04 -1.98 22.15
N VAL A 34 31.54 -1.39 21.06
CA VAL A 34 31.14 -0.04 20.69
C VAL A 34 29.70 -0.15 20.20
N VAL A 35 28.76 -0.04 21.14
CA VAL A 35 27.35 0.23 20.84
C VAL A 35 27.36 1.55 20.08
N SER A 36 27.33 1.48 18.76
CA SER A 36 27.09 2.67 17.95
C SER A 36 25.63 3.02 18.18
N ASP A 37 25.39 4.20 18.75
CA ASP A 37 24.06 4.64 19.18
C ASP A 37 23.00 4.31 18.10
N PRO A 38 21.96 3.52 18.42
CA PRO A 38 20.85 3.22 17.50
C PRO A 38 19.98 4.44 17.16
N ASP A 39 20.41 5.63 17.58
CA ASP A 39 19.66 6.87 17.57
C ASP A 39 19.46 7.48 16.18
N ALA A 40 20.21 7.08 15.14
CA ALA A 40 19.99 7.65 13.81
C ALA A 40 18.63 7.24 13.21
N SER A 41 18.16 6.02 13.52
CA SER A 41 16.83 5.54 13.12
C SER A 41 15.73 6.02 14.09
N ASN A 42 16.10 6.21 15.37
CA ASN A 42 15.15 6.60 16.42
C ASN A 42 14.89 8.12 16.49
N LYS A 43 15.85 8.97 16.06
CA LYS A 43 15.73 10.43 16.01
C LYS A 43 14.74 10.94 14.96
N GLN A 44 14.28 10.09 14.04
CA GLN A 44 13.29 10.45 13.02
C GLN A 44 11.85 10.08 13.38
N LYS A 45 11.63 9.41 14.53
CA LYS A 45 10.28 9.15 15.05
C LYS A 45 9.85 10.34 15.87
N MET A 46 8.69 10.91 15.53
CA MET A 46 8.15 12.04 16.27
C MET A 46 7.76 11.60 17.70
N PRO A 47 8.11 12.38 18.73
CA PRO A 47 7.72 12.09 20.11
C PRO A 47 6.20 11.91 20.25
N GLU A 48 5.74 11.01 21.13
CA GLU A 48 4.30 10.76 21.32
C GLU A 48 3.53 12.00 21.77
N ALA A 49 4.08 12.75 22.73
CA ALA A 49 3.45 13.98 23.22
C ALA A 49 3.27 15.04 22.11
N GLU A 50 4.26 15.22 21.24
CA GLU A 50 4.16 16.16 20.13
C GLU A 50 3.13 15.72 19.09
N ARG A 51 3.08 14.42 18.80
CA ARG A 51 2.10 13.82 17.89
C ARG A 51 0.68 14.09 18.36
N ASP A 52 0.40 13.84 19.63
CA ASP A 52 -0.94 13.97 20.18
C ASP A 52 -1.41 15.43 20.15
N VAL A 53 -0.52 16.38 20.51
CA VAL A 53 -0.81 17.82 20.44
C VAL A 53 -1.11 18.27 19.00
N ARG A 54 -0.29 17.87 18.02
CA ARG A 54 -0.51 18.23 16.61
C ARG A 54 -1.81 17.61 16.07
N LEU A 55 -2.13 16.37 16.46
CA LEU A 55 -3.36 15.70 16.04
C LEU A 55 -4.60 16.37 16.64
N GLU A 56 -4.53 16.79 17.91
CA GLU A 56 -5.61 17.55 18.55
C GLU A 56 -5.82 18.90 17.87
N ASN A 57 -4.75 19.61 17.54
CA ASN A 57 -4.82 20.86 16.78
C ASN A 57 -5.45 20.67 15.40
N LEU A 58 -5.12 19.58 14.70
CA LEU A 58 -5.74 19.24 13.42
C LEU A 58 -7.24 18.97 13.59
N LYS A 59 -7.65 18.18 14.59
CA LYS A 59 -9.06 17.91 14.90
C LYS A 59 -9.82 19.19 15.20
N ARG A 60 -9.20 20.13 15.91
CA ARG A 60 -9.79 21.44 16.23
C ARG A 60 -9.91 22.35 15.00
N SER A 61 -8.95 22.28 14.08
CA SER A 61 -8.94 23.06 12.84
C SER A 61 -9.98 22.57 11.82
N LEU A 62 -10.37 21.29 11.88
CA LEU A 62 -11.28 20.65 10.94
C LEU A 62 -12.55 20.10 11.61
N PRO A 63 -13.41 20.95 12.21
CA PRO A 63 -14.58 20.49 12.98
C PRO A 63 -15.62 19.76 12.13
N GLY A 64 -15.64 19.96 10.80
CA GLY A 64 -16.53 19.27 9.88
C GLY A 64 -16.12 17.84 9.53
N ILE A 65 -14.97 17.37 10.04
CA ILE A 65 -14.39 16.07 9.68
C ILE A 65 -14.10 15.28 10.95
N THR A 66 -14.77 14.14 11.08
CA THR A 66 -14.52 13.21 12.17
C THR A 66 -13.26 12.39 11.88
N ILE A 67 -12.11 12.83 12.39
CA ILE A 67 -10.82 12.13 12.29
C ILE A 67 -10.77 11.00 13.33
N GLU A 68 -11.54 9.94 13.09
CA GLU A 68 -11.64 8.76 13.95
C GLU A 68 -11.77 7.49 13.11
N GLY A 69 -11.48 6.34 13.74
CA GLY A 69 -11.68 5.03 13.15
C GLY A 69 -10.90 4.80 11.85
N HIS A 70 -11.60 4.67 10.72
CA HIS A 70 -10.97 4.42 9.42
C HIS A 70 -10.26 5.64 8.83
N LEU A 71 -10.64 6.86 9.23
CA LEU A 71 -10.04 8.10 8.75
C LEU A 71 -8.86 8.57 9.60
N GLU A 72 -8.68 8.02 10.80
CA GLU A 72 -7.54 8.35 11.65
C GLU A 72 -6.23 7.81 11.03
N PRO A 73 -5.26 8.68 10.68
CA PRO A 73 -3.97 8.26 10.14
C PRO A 73 -3.18 7.39 11.14
N ALA A 74 -2.52 6.34 10.65
CA ALA A 74 -1.59 5.55 11.45
C ALA A 74 -0.35 6.34 11.86
N ARG A 75 0.30 5.93 12.96
CA ARG A 75 1.53 6.58 13.45
C ARG A 75 2.66 6.46 12.44
N CYS A 76 2.79 5.31 11.78
CA CYS A 76 3.78 5.13 10.71
C CYS A 76 3.59 6.10 9.52
N LEU A 77 2.34 6.47 9.20
CA LEU A 77 2.03 7.45 8.15
C LEU A 77 2.36 8.86 8.61
N LEU A 78 2.02 9.22 9.86
CA LEU A 78 2.37 10.50 10.45
C LEU A 78 3.90 10.70 10.49
N ASP A 79 4.64 9.67 10.90
CA ASP A 79 6.11 9.71 10.90
C ASP A 79 6.67 9.84 9.48
N ALA A 80 6.05 9.21 8.48
CA ALA A 80 6.45 9.34 7.09
C ALA A 80 6.30 10.78 6.58
N VAL A 81 5.20 11.46 6.94
CA VAL A 81 5.01 12.86 6.56
C VAL A 81 5.91 13.81 7.37
N ALA A 82 6.15 13.53 8.65
CA ALA A 82 7.13 14.28 9.43
C ALA A 82 8.54 14.21 8.81
N ARG A 83 8.91 13.07 8.20
CA ARG A 83 10.16 12.96 7.42
C ARG A 83 10.13 13.81 6.14
N ILE A 84 8.99 13.93 5.47
CA ILE A 84 8.81 14.83 4.31
C ILE A 84 8.99 16.29 4.76
N GLU A 85 8.36 16.69 5.86
CA GLU A 85 8.50 18.02 6.48
C GLU A 85 9.97 18.31 6.84
N ALA A 86 10.63 17.38 7.51
CA ALA A 86 12.02 17.53 7.97
C ALA A 86 13.02 17.61 6.81
N SER A 87 12.90 16.72 5.81
CA SER A 87 13.78 16.68 4.64
C SER A 87 13.49 17.78 3.62
N ASN A 88 12.30 18.40 3.69
CA ASN A 88 11.81 19.39 2.72
C ASN A 88 11.86 18.86 1.27
N GLN A 89 11.50 17.58 1.09
CA GLN A 89 11.45 16.89 -0.20
C GLN A 89 10.16 16.10 -0.31
N ILE A 90 9.45 16.25 -1.43
CA ILE A 90 8.23 15.50 -1.68
C ILE A 90 8.57 14.02 -1.91
N VAL A 91 7.85 13.13 -1.23
CA VAL A 91 7.92 11.68 -1.44
C VAL A 91 6.52 11.18 -1.73
N TYR A 92 6.36 10.38 -2.78
CA TYR A 92 5.08 9.76 -3.11
C TYR A 92 4.71 8.71 -2.05
N LEU A 93 3.60 8.96 -1.35
CA LEU A 93 2.99 8.00 -0.43
C LEU A 93 1.86 7.26 -1.17
N ALA A 94 2.15 6.01 -1.53
CA ALA A 94 1.21 5.11 -2.17
C ALA A 94 0.00 4.81 -1.27
N PRO A 95 -1.19 4.55 -1.82
CA PRO A 95 -2.39 4.32 -1.01
C PRO A 95 -2.25 3.13 -0.06
N GLU A 96 -1.46 2.11 -0.40
CA GLU A 96 -1.21 0.93 0.43
C GLU A 96 -0.49 1.29 1.73
N LYS A 97 0.37 2.31 1.70
CA LYS A 97 1.11 2.81 2.87
C LYS A 97 0.30 3.81 3.69
N CYS A 98 -0.82 4.30 3.17
CA CYS A 98 -1.68 5.26 3.84
C CYS A 98 -2.66 4.54 4.75
N VAL A 99 -2.14 3.86 5.78
CA VAL A 99 -2.91 2.98 6.67
C VAL A 99 -3.57 3.73 7.83
N SER A 100 -4.58 3.12 8.45
CA SER A 100 -5.38 3.73 9.52
C SER A 100 -4.83 3.30 10.86
N ARG A 101 -5.09 4.07 11.90
CA ARG A 101 -4.68 3.70 13.25
C ARG A 101 -5.26 2.36 13.69
N LEU A 102 -6.53 2.10 13.36
CA LEU A 102 -7.16 0.80 13.60
C LEU A 102 -6.42 -0.36 12.92
N TYR A 103 -6.04 -0.18 11.65
CA TYR A 103 -5.33 -1.22 10.90
C TYR A 103 -3.91 -1.44 11.43
N GLU A 104 -3.19 -0.37 11.75
CA GLU A 104 -1.85 -0.42 12.35
C GLU A 104 -1.85 -1.21 13.67
N VAL A 105 -2.82 -0.95 14.55
CA VAL A 105 -2.94 -1.68 15.83
C VAL A 105 -3.32 -3.14 15.60
N ALA A 106 -4.24 -3.42 14.67
CA ALA A 106 -4.69 -4.78 14.37
C ALA A 106 -3.60 -5.64 13.70
N GLN A 107 -2.71 -5.03 12.92
CA GLN A 107 -1.64 -5.69 12.17
C GLN A 107 -0.24 -5.48 12.78
N ALA A 108 -0.18 -5.02 14.04
CA ALA A 108 1.07 -4.83 14.74
C ALA A 108 1.84 -6.16 14.85
N LYS A 109 2.84 -6.34 13.98
CA LYS A 109 3.76 -7.48 14.05
C LYS A 109 4.72 -7.28 15.23
N PRO A 110 5.12 -8.35 15.94
CA PRO A 110 6.14 -8.25 16.96
C PRO A 110 7.45 -7.74 16.34
N ILE A 111 8.12 -6.79 17.01
CA ILE A 111 9.38 -6.19 16.55
C ILE A 111 10.45 -7.29 16.50
N THR A 112 10.83 -7.71 15.30
CA THR A 112 12.01 -8.56 15.10
C THR A 112 13.27 -7.70 15.12
N LYS A 113 14.06 -7.83 16.19
CA LYS A 113 15.40 -7.22 16.28
C LYS A 113 16.34 -8.03 15.39
N GLN A 114 16.78 -7.46 14.27
CA GLN A 114 17.78 -8.09 13.41
C GLN A 114 19.17 -7.60 13.83
N VAL A 115 20.09 -8.54 14.09
CA VAL A 115 21.47 -8.27 14.49
C VAL A 115 22.37 -8.52 13.28
N ASP A 116 22.89 -7.45 12.70
CA ASP A 116 23.95 -7.49 11.69
C ASP A 116 25.31 -7.41 12.39
N ILE A 117 26.22 -8.33 12.06
CA ILE A 117 27.60 -8.34 12.54
C ILE A 117 28.47 -7.89 11.37
N GLU A 118 28.97 -6.65 11.42
CA GLU A 118 29.83 -6.11 10.37
C GLU A 118 31.24 -5.87 10.92
N ALA A 119 32.18 -6.73 10.50
CA ALA A 119 33.65 -6.70 10.60
C ALA A 119 34.34 -6.36 11.94
N SER A 120 33.67 -5.76 12.93
CA SER A 120 34.09 -5.44 14.31
C SER A 120 32.98 -4.72 15.11
N LYS A 121 31.76 -4.56 14.57
CA LYS A 121 30.64 -3.85 15.21
C LYS A 121 29.35 -4.66 15.13
N LEU A 122 28.65 -4.75 16.25
CA LEU A 122 27.29 -5.30 16.33
C LEU A 122 26.30 -4.15 16.11
N VAL A 123 25.54 -4.20 15.01
CA VAL A 123 24.47 -3.23 14.73
C VAL A 123 23.12 -3.92 14.91
N ILE A 124 22.39 -3.51 15.95
CA ILE A 124 21.01 -3.95 16.17
C ILE A 124 20.10 -3.04 15.34
N LYS A 125 19.56 -3.55 14.24
CA LYS A 125 18.57 -2.86 13.42
C LYS A 125 17.18 -3.37 13.83
N GLU A 126 16.36 -2.48 14.37
CA GLU A 126 14.93 -2.75 14.51
C GLU A 126 14.27 -2.61 13.13
N ALA A 127 14.12 -3.73 12.43
CA ALA A 127 13.40 -3.78 11.17
C ALA A 127 11.90 -3.88 11.48
N THR A 128 11.20 -2.75 11.46
CA THR A 128 9.74 -2.73 11.39
C THR A 128 9.35 -2.50 9.95
N ASP A 129 8.81 -3.52 9.28
CA ASP A 129 8.23 -3.34 7.95
C ASP A 129 7.06 -2.35 8.07
N PRO A 130 6.97 -1.34 7.18
CA PRO A 130 5.84 -0.43 7.18
C PRO A 130 4.55 -1.23 6.93
N ALA A 131 3.52 -0.98 7.74
CA ALA A 131 2.23 -1.62 7.55
C ALA A 131 1.66 -1.24 6.18
N GLU A 132 1.25 -2.25 5.41
CA GLU A 132 0.59 -2.07 4.10
C GLU A 132 -0.84 -2.60 4.20
N ALA A 133 -1.81 -1.76 3.83
CA ALA A 133 -3.22 -2.10 3.81
C ALA A 133 -3.67 -2.46 2.40
N PRO A 134 -4.56 -3.46 2.25
CA PRO A 134 -5.10 -3.80 0.95
C PRO A 134 -6.03 -2.69 0.43
N THR A 135 -5.73 -2.17 -0.75
CA THR A 135 -6.43 -1.05 -1.42
C THR A 135 -7.36 -1.54 -2.53
N HIS A 136 -8.13 -2.60 -2.28
CA HIS A 136 -9.07 -3.14 -3.26
C HIS A 136 -10.40 -2.39 -3.18
N GLY A 137 -10.69 -1.58 -4.20
CA GLY A 137 -11.98 -0.89 -4.34
C GLY A 137 -11.90 0.62 -4.13
N ALA A 138 -12.88 1.33 -4.70
CA ALA A 138 -12.88 2.79 -4.74
C ALA A 138 -12.93 3.40 -3.33
N MET A 139 -13.72 2.82 -2.42
CA MET A 139 -13.83 3.29 -1.04
C MET A 139 -12.49 3.17 -0.28
N ALA A 140 -11.83 2.01 -0.37
CA ALA A 140 -10.55 1.79 0.30
C ALA A 140 -9.46 2.77 -0.17
N VAL A 141 -9.39 3.04 -1.48
CA VAL A 141 -8.47 4.03 -2.05
C VAL A 141 -8.85 5.45 -1.64
N PHE A 142 -10.15 5.77 -1.60
CA PHE A 142 -10.63 7.08 -1.17
C PHE A 142 -10.24 7.38 0.29
N ASP A 143 -10.47 6.42 1.19
CA ASP A 143 -10.10 6.55 2.60
C ASP A 143 -8.58 6.59 2.80
N ALA A 144 -7.82 5.83 2.00
CA ALA A 144 -6.34 5.90 1.99
C ALA A 144 -5.85 7.30 1.60
N PHE A 145 -6.38 7.85 0.52
CA PHE A 145 -5.99 9.19 0.09
C PHE A 145 -6.46 10.28 1.04
N ARG A 146 -7.64 10.16 1.67
CA ARG A 146 -8.06 11.09 2.73
C ARG A 146 -7.10 11.06 3.92
N ARG A 147 -6.69 9.87 4.38
CA ARG A 147 -5.67 9.72 5.44
C ARG A 147 -4.35 10.37 5.06
N ARG A 148 -3.90 10.23 3.81
CA ARG A 148 -2.71 10.93 3.30
C ARG A 148 -2.87 12.45 3.41
N GLY A 149 -4.03 12.98 3.02
CA GLY A 149 -4.35 14.41 3.15
C GLY A 149 -4.31 14.92 4.58
N LEU A 150 -4.95 14.19 5.49
CA LEU A 150 -4.95 14.52 6.91
C LEU A 150 -3.54 14.48 7.49
N ALA A 151 -2.72 13.51 7.10
CA ALA A 151 -1.32 13.43 7.50
C ALA A 151 -0.47 14.60 6.96
N LEU A 152 -0.74 15.08 5.74
CA LEU A 152 -0.10 16.28 5.18
C LEU A 152 -0.53 17.56 5.90
N CYS A 153 -1.82 17.69 6.24
CA CYS A 153 -2.34 18.80 7.04
C CYS A 153 -1.75 18.80 8.45
N PHE A 154 -1.58 17.61 9.04
CA PHE A 154 -0.92 17.42 10.33
C PHE A 154 0.50 18.00 10.38
N ALA A 155 1.25 17.89 9.27
CA ALA A 155 2.59 18.46 9.13
C ALA A 155 2.59 19.89 8.53
N ASN A 156 1.43 20.54 8.44
CA ASN A 156 1.26 21.88 7.88
C ASN A 156 1.85 22.05 6.47
N LEU A 157 1.73 21.01 5.62
CA LEU A 157 2.27 21.03 4.25
C LEU A 157 1.21 21.41 3.20
N ILE A 158 -0.07 21.24 3.52
CA ILE A 158 -1.19 21.55 2.63
C ILE A 158 -2.42 21.93 3.45
N HIS A 159 -3.29 22.80 2.92
CA HIS A 159 -4.59 23.05 3.52
C HIS A 159 -5.61 21.99 3.10
N TRP A 160 -6.42 21.54 4.07
CA TRP A 160 -7.41 20.49 3.83
C TRP A 160 -8.36 20.76 2.64
N PRO A 161 -8.97 21.97 2.49
CA PRO A 161 -9.89 22.22 1.38
C PRO A 161 -9.25 22.05 0.00
N ASN A 162 -7.97 22.41 -0.15
CA ASN A 162 -7.25 22.27 -1.40
C ASN A 162 -6.99 20.81 -1.73
N TYR A 163 -6.55 20.03 -0.73
CA TYR A 163 -6.37 18.59 -0.90
C TYR A 163 -7.69 17.85 -1.16
N GLU A 164 -8.77 18.24 -0.48
CA GLU A 164 -10.09 17.66 -0.72
C GLU A 164 -10.63 18.02 -2.11
N GLY A 165 -10.38 19.24 -2.61
CA GLY A 165 -10.65 19.63 -3.99
C GLY A 165 -9.91 18.76 -5.01
N TYR A 166 -8.63 18.47 -4.75
CA TYR A 166 -7.83 17.53 -5.54
C TYR A 166 -8.43 16.12 -5.55
N LEU A 167 -8.75 15.55 -4.38
CA LEU A 167 -9.36 14.23 -4.29
C LEU A 167 -10.72 14.18 -4.99
N ASN A 168 -11.55 15.20 -4.82
CA ASN A 168 -12.84 15.29 -5.49
C ASN A 168 -12.66 15.31 -7.01
N THR A 169 -11.65 16.02 -7.52
CA THR A 169 -11.32 16.03 -8.94
C THR A 169 -10.96 14.63 -9.43
N LEU A 170 -10.05 13.92 -8.75
CA LEU A 170 -9.70 12.52 -9.08
C LEU A 170 -10.91 11.61 -9.14
N PHE A 171 -11.69 11.55 -8.05
CA PHE A 171 -12.81 10.61 -7.94
C PHE A 171 -14.01 10.99 -8.80
N ASN A 172 -14.14 12.26 -9.22
CA ASN A 172 -15.11 12.66 -10.23
C ASN A 172 -14.90 11.91 -11.55
N HIS A 173 -13.66 11.55 -11.92
CA HIS A 173 -13.41 10.79 -13.16
C HIS A 173 -13.95 9.35 -13.11
N LEU A 174 -14.03 8.73 -11.93
CA LEU A 174 -14.67 7.41 -11.77
C LEU A 174 -16.18 7.48 -11.98
N ARG A 175 -16.80 8.62 -11.69
CA ARG A 175 -18.25 8.83 -11.83
C ARG A 175 -18.66 9.21 -13.26
N ARG A 176 -17.73 9.66 -14.10
CA ARG A 176 -18.01 10.05 -15.49
C ARG A 176 -18.40 8.84 -16.33
N GLU A 177 -19.41 9.01 -17.16
CA GLU A 177 -19.78 8.00 -18.15
C GLU A 177 -18.78 7.98 -19.30
N ALA A 178 -18.38 6.78 -19.73
CA ALA A 178 -17.54 6.64 -20.90
C ALA A 178 -18.37 6.89 -22.17
N LYS A 179 -17.78 7.62 -23.13
CA LYS A 179 -18.37 7.77 -24.47
C LYS A 179 -18.44 6.41 -25.18
N PRO A 180 -19.39 6.21 -26.12
CA PRO A 180 -19.42 5.02 -26.94
C PRO A 180 -18.06 4.75 -27.61
N GLY A 181 -17.59 3.51 -27.54
CA GLY A 181 -16.26 3.11 -28.05
C GLY A 181 -15.09 3.35 -27.10
N TYR A 182 -15.34 3.81 -25.87
CA TYR A 182 -14.31 4.01 -24.84
C TYR A 182 -14.64 3.27 -23.55
N LEU A 183 -13.61 2.92 -22.79
CA LEU A 183 -13.72 2.29 -21.48
C LEU A 183 -13.90 3.33 -20.37
N ARG A 184 -14.66 2.98 -19.32
CA ARG A 184 -14.75 3.80 -18.10
C ARG A 184 -13.39 3.85 -17.39
N CYS A 185 -13.14 4.94 -16.67
CA CYS A 185 -11.97 5.07 -15.82
C CYS A 185 -12.01 3.99 -14.73
N THR A 186 -10.89 3.30 -14.55
CA THR A 186 -10.71 2.27 -13.52
C THR A 186 -10.00 2.85 -12.30
N ILE A 187 -10.13 2.19 -11.14
CA ILE A 187 -9.41 2.57 -9.92
C ILE A 187 -7.90 2.50 -10.13
N ARG A 188 -7.40 1.51 -10.90
CA ARG A 188 -5.99 1.41 -11.25
C ARG A 188 -5.50 2.65 -12.01
N GLN A 189 -6.27 3.11 -13.00
CA GLN A 189 -5.93 4.35 -13.73
C GLN A 189 -5.92 5.57 -12.81
N LEU A 190 -6.83 5.63 -11.84
CA LEU A 190 -6.86 6.69 -10.84
C LEU A 190 -5.60 6.71 -9.96
N VAL A 191 -5.16 5.54 -9.47
CA VAL A 191 -3.93 5.43 -8.66
C VAL A 191 -2.68 5.77 -9.48
N GLU A 192 -2.60 5.32 -10.73
CA GLU A 192 -1.49 5.68 -11.62
C GLU A 192 -1.47 7.18 -11.94
N ALA A 193 -2.64 7.79 -12.15
CA ALA A 193 -2.73 9.21 -12.39
C ALA A 193 -2.32 10.04 -11.16
N ASP A 194 -2.74 9.62 -9.96
CA ASP A 194 -2.26 10.20 -8.70
C ASP A 194 -0.73 10.08 -8.58
N ARG A 195 -0.17 8.91 -8.87
CA ARG A 195 1.29 8.70 -8.90
C ARG A 195 1.99 9.66 -9.85
N LEU A 196 1.48 9.84 -11.07
CA LEU A 196 2.03 10.75 -12.06
C LEU A 196 1.95 12.22 -11.62
N CYS A 197 0.84 12.65 -11.00
CA CYS A 197 0.73 14.00 -10.44
C CYS A 197 1.83 14.25 -9.40
N TRP A 198 2.03 13.31 -8.49
CA TRP A 198 3.09 13.42 -7.48
C TRP A 198 4.50 13.32 -8.07
N SER A 199 4.71 12.48 -9.10
CA SER A 199 5.98 12.44 -9.84
C SER A 199 6.31 13.78 -10.49
N ARG A 200 5.33 14.48 -11.08
CA ARG A 200 5.52 15.83 -11.64
C ARG A 200 5.92 16.85 -10.58
N LEU A 201 5.33 16.79 -9.38
CA LEU A 201 5.72 17.65 -8.27
C LEU A 201 7.17 17.42 -7.85
N ILE A 202 7.60 16.15 -7.86
CA ILE A 202 8.99 15.75 -7.56
C ILE A 202 9.95 16.24 -8.67
N GLU A 203 9.58 16.06 -9.94
CA GLU A 203 10.37 16.53 -11.10
C GLU A 203 10.53 18.05 -11.12
N LYS A 204 9.47 18.78 -10.79
CA LYS A 204 9.50 20.25 -10.58
C LYS A 204 10.31 20.66 -9.34
N ASN A 205 10.71 19.70 -8.50
CA ASN A 205 11.46 19.93 -7.25
C ASN A 205 10.74 20.90 -6.29
N VAL A 206 9.40 20.80 -6.22
CA VAL A 206 8.58 21.63 -5.32
C VAL A 206 8.99 21.34 -3.87
N LYS A 207 9.28 22.40 -3.11
CA LYS A 207 9.62 22.30 -1.70
C LYS A 207 8.34 22.35 -0.86
N PRO A 208 8.03 21.31 -0.07
CA PRO A 208 6.75 21.23 0.64
C PRO A 208 6.67 22.20 1.82
N ARG A 209 7.79 22.66 2.38
CA ARG A 209 7.79 23.63 3.48
C ARG A 209 7.53 25.05 2.94
N PRO A 210 6.64 25.82 3.59
CA PRO A 210 6.45 27.22 3.22
C PRO A 210 7.71 28.03 3.46
N SER A 211 7.98 28.93 2.53
CA SER A 211 8.89 30.05 2.75
C SER A 211 8.20 31.10 3.64
N PRO A 212 8.91 31.86 4.48
CA PRO A 212 8.30 32.86 5.35
C PRO A 212 7.44 33.86 4.57
N GLY A 213 6.12 33.83 4.79
CA GLY A 213 5.16 34.74 4.17
C GLY A 213 4.53 34.25 2.86
N ASP A 214 5.00 33.13 2.31
CA ASP A 214 4.41 32.53 1.10
C ASP A 214 3.28 31.53 1.45
N PRO A 215 2.27 31.37 0.57
CA PRO A 215 1.29 30.30 0.71
C PRO A 215 1.97 28.93 0.70
N LEU A 216 1.30 27.91 1.24
CA LEU A 216 1.84 26.54 1.22
C LEU A 216 2.08 26.12 -0.24
N PRO A 217 3.29 25.72 -0.64
CA PRO A 217 3.61 25.45 -2.04
C PRO A 217 2.75 24.37 -2.69
N LEU A 218 2.28 23.39 -1.91
CA LEU A 218 1.39 22.33 -2.39
C LEU A 218 -0.03 22.81 -2.67
N ASP A 219 -0.46 23.95 -2.12
CA ASP A 219 -1.80 24.51 -2.38
C ASP A 219 -1.88 25.20 -3.75
N SER A 220 -0.78 25.82 -4.18
CA SER A 220 -0.71 26.58 -5.44
C SER A 220 -0.55 25.70 -6.68
N GLU A 221 -0.23 24.42 -6.50
CA GLU A 221 0.01 23.53 -7.63
C GLU A 221 -1.30 23.02 -8.23
N SER A 222 -1.47 23.25 -9.53
CA SER A 222 -2.54 22.63 -10.30
C SER A 222 -2.23 21.15 -10.47
N TYR A 223 -2.97 20.31 -9.75
CA TYR A 223 -2.98 18.87 -9.97
C TYR A 223 -3.69 18.56 -11.29
N GLU A 224 -3.00 18.78 -12.41
CA GLU A 224 -3.52 18.41 -13.72
C GLU A 224 -3.57 16.89 -13.85
N VAL A 225 -4.75 16.32 -13.57
CA VAL A 225 -5.03 14.88 -13.72
C VAL A 225 -5.86 14.56 -14.97
N SER A 226 -6.34 15.61 -15.66
CA SER A 226 -7.35 15.45 -16.71
C SER A 226 -6.82 14.72 -17.96
N PHE A 227 -5.54 14.89 -18.29
CA PHE A 227 -4.93 14.22 -19.45
C PHE A 227 -4.68 12.73 -19.18
N GLU A 228 -4.27 12.38 -17.95
CA GLU A 228 -3.94 11.00 -17.56
C GLU A 228 -5.19 10.14 -17.37
N LEU A 229 -6.32 10.76 -17.05
CA LEU A 229 -7.60 10.08 -16.85
C LEU A 229 -8.49 10.10 -18.11
N MET A 230 -7.90 10.29 -19.29
CA MET A 230 -8.60 10.14 -20.55
C MET A 230 -9.08 8.68 -20.73
N PRO A 231 -10.36 8.46 -21.09
CA PRO A 231 -10.89 7.14 -21.39
C PRO A 231 -10.06 6.43 -22.46
N LEU A 232 -9.69 5.17 -22.20
CA LEU A 232 -8.95 4.37 -23.18
C LEU A 232 -9.92 3.86 -24.26
N PRO A 233 -9.51 3.83 -25.55
CA PRO A 233 -10.35 3.28 -26.60
C PRO A 233 -10.64 1.81 -26.32
N GLN A 234 -11.90 1.40 -26.50
CA GLN A 234 -12.28 0.01 -26.43
C GLN A 234 -11.62 -0.71 -27.59
N GLN A 235 -10.72 -1.65 -27.31
CA GLN A 235 -10.16 -2.48 -28.38
C GLN A 235 -11.30 -3.22 -29.07
N PRO A 236 -11.36 -3.21 -30.42
CA PRO A 236 -12.32 -4.04 -31.13
C PRO A 236 -12.08 -5.49 -30.70
N PRO A 237 -13.14 -6.29 -30.50
CA PRO A 237 -12.97 -7.68 -30.11
C PRO A 237 -12.04 -8.34 -31.12
N LYS A 238 -10.92 -8.91 -30.64
CA LYS A 238 -10.03 -9.69 -31.49
C LYS A 238 -10.88 -10.80 -32.09
N ARG A 239 -11.19 -10.67 -33.39
CA ARG A 239 -11.89 -11.70 -34.14
C ARG A 239 -11.04 -12.96 -33.98
N LYS A 240 -11.55 -13.96 -33.25
CA LYS A 240 -10.96 -15.30 -33.32
C LYS A 240 -11.08 -15.70 -34.78
N GLU A 241 -9.99 -15.61 -35.53
CA GLU A 241 -9.92 -16.27 -36.82
C GLU A 241 -10.08 -17.76 -36.53
N SER A 242 -11.31 -18.26 -36.67
CA SER A 242 -11.55 -19.67 -36.86
C SER A 242 -10.92 -20.01 -38.21
N TRP A 243 -9.65 -20.40 -38.19
CA TRP A 243 -9.06 -21.11 -39.30
C TRP A 243 -9.98 -22.30 -39.60
N PRO A 244 -10.45 -22.48 -40.85
CA PRO A 244 -11.25 -23.65 -41.18
C PRO A 244 -10.45 -24.90 -40.80
N ASP A 245 -11.11 -25.82 -40.10
CA ASP A 245 -10.54 -27.07 -39.62
C ASP A 245 -9.63 -27.68 -40.68
N ARG A 246 -8.33 -27.74 -40.36
CA ARG A 246 -7.36 -28.48 -41.14
C ARG A 246 -7.83 -29.94 -41.07
N PRO A 247 -8.14 -30.61 -42.18
CA PRO A 247 -8.71 -31.95 -42.12
C PRO A 247 -7.69 -32.87 -41.45
N SER A 248 -8.07 -33.39 -40.28
CA SER A 248 -7.36 -34.46 -39.60
C SER A 248 -7.18 -35.61 -40.58
N LYS A 249 -5.92 -36.01 -40.82
CA LYS A 249 -5.61 -37.18 -41.65
C LYS A 249 -6.28 -38.40 -41.03
N ALA A 250 -7.31 -38.91 -41.70
CA ALA A 250 -7.92 -40.20 -41.41
C ALA A 250 -6.85 -41.30 -41.53
N ALA A 251 -6.49 -41.89 -40.39
CA ALA A 251 -5.75 -43.15 -40.36
C ALA A 251 -6.71 -44.28 -40.75
N LYS A 252 -6.47 -44.87 -41.92
CA LYS A 252 -7.10 -46.10 -42.40
C LYS A 252 -6.88 -47.24 -41.39
N GLY A 253 -7.96 -47.74 -40.81
CA GLY A 253 -8.03 -49.04 -40.14
C GLY A 253 -9.04 -49.93 -40.88
N ASN A 254 -8.59 -51.09 -41.32
CA ASN A 254 -9.24 -52.00 -42.25
C ASN A 254 -10.49 -52.69 -41.66
N ALA A 255 -11.46 -53.01 -42.53
CA ALA A 255 -12.63 -53.88 -42.29
C ALA A 255 -12.20 -55.31 -41.83
N LYS A 256 -13.02 -56.23 -41.31
CA LYS A 256 -14.40 -56.64 -41.61
C LYS A 256 -14.74 -57.78 -40.63
N GLY A 257 -15.96 -57.85 -40.08
CA GLY A 257 -16.43 -59.00 -39.30
C GLY A 257 -17.95 -58.98 -39.16
N GLN A 258 -18.63 -59.74 -40.04
CA GLN A 258 -20.08 -59.90 -40.13
C GLN A 258 -20.66 -60.64 -38.91
N GLY A 259 -21.84 -60.21 -38.45
CA GLY A 259 -22.65 -60.93 -37.47
C GLY A 259 -24.10 -60.45 -37.52
N GLN A 260 -24.86 -60.99 -38.46
CA GLN A 260 -26.28 -60.77 -38.67
C GLN A 260 -27.07 -61.53 -37.59
N GLY A 261 -27.88 -60.84 -36.78
CA GLY A 261 -28.67 -61.44 -35.70
C GLY A 261 -29.97 -60.68 -35.45
N LYS A 262 -31.06 -61.27 -35.91
CA LYS A 262 -32.44 -60.77 -35.98
C LYS A 262 -33.15 -61.04 -34.64
N GLY A 263 -33.81 -60.05 -34.03
CA GLY A 263 -34.60 -60.27 -32.81
C GLY A 263 -35.55 -59.10 -32.52
N LYS A 264 -36.85 -59.37 -32.56
CA LYS A 264 -37.98 -58.44 -32.68
C LYS A 264 -38.83 -58.51 -31.39
N GLY A 265 -39.23 -57.38 -30.81
CA GLY A 265 -40.29 -57.31 -29.78
C GLY A 265 -40.24 -55.99 -29.00
N ARG A 266 -41.07 -54.97 -29.28
CA ARG A 266 -42.44 -54.72 -28.73
C ARG A 266 -42.43 -54.79 -27.19
N GLY A 267 -42.90 -53.83 -26.41
CA GLY A 267 -43.71 -52.63 -26.65
C GLY A 267 -44.19 -52.12 -25.27
N LYS A 268 -44.54 -50.84 -25.21
CA LYS A 268 -45.17 -50.14 -24.08
C LYS A 268 -46.37 -50.91 -23.50
N SER A 269 -46.58 -50.86 -22.18
CA SER A 269 -47.68 -50.11 -21.53
C SER A 269 -48.13 -50.70 -20.19
N ALA A 270 -48.50 -49.74 -19.32
CA ALA A 270 -49.54 -49.78 -18.29
C ALA A 270 -49.24 -50.37 -16.90
N SER A 271 -49.50 -49.47 -15.94
CA SER A 271 -49.79 -49.62 -14.51
C SER A 271 -48.62 -49.72 -13.55
#